data_AF-W6PXD5-F1
#
_entry.id   AF-W6PXD5-F1
#
_cell.length_a   1.000
_cell.length_b   1.000
_cell.length_c   1.000
_cell.angle_alpha   90.00
_cell.angle_beta   90.00
_cell.angle_gamma   90.00
#
_symmetry.space_group_name_H-M   'P 1'
#
loop_
_entity.id
_entity.type
_entity.pdbx_description
1 polymer ?
#
loop_
_entity_poly.entity_id
_entity_poly.type
_entity_poly.pdbx_seq_one_letter_code
_entity_poly.pdbx_strand_id
1 'polypeptide(L)'
;MHSAILLAKENKDLRDENENKKQKRARSRRQIPAEEGLSVQEASEIIARLVEASETPLYPPDGSTQSGLEPRPRAAPRCSGCGKIGHKINRCSDK
;
A
#
# COMPACT_ATOMS: atom_id res chain seq x y z
N MET A 1 25.59 -42.72 -9.16
CA MET A 1 24.14 -42.49 -9.00
C MET A 1 23.77 -41.14 -8.36
N HIS A 2 24.67 -40.49 -7.59
CA HIS A 2 24.34 -39.19 -6.96
C HIS A 2 24.21 -38.03 -7.95
N SER A 3 24.98 -38.04 -9.05
CA SER A 3 24.86 -37.06 -10.12
C SER A 3 23.47 -37.03 -10.76
N ALA A 4 22.86 -38.20 -10.97
CA ALA A 4 21.51 -38.28 -11.54
C ALA A 4 20.45 -37.66 -10.61
N ILE A 5 20.62 -37.79 -9.29
CA ILE A 5 19.70 -37.21 -8.30
C ILE A 5 19.83 -35.68 -8.28
N LEU A 6 21.07 -35.17 -8.32
CA LEU A 6 21.33 -33.73 -8.38
C LEU A 6 20.77 -33.12 -9.67
N LEU A 7 21.02 -33.75 -10.81
CA LEU A 7 20.49 -33.31 -12.10
C LEU A 7 18.96 -33.35 -12.16
N ALA A 8 18.33 -34.37 -11.57
CA ALA A 8 16.87 -34.44 -11.50
C ALA A 8 16.28 -33.30 -10.67
N LYS A 9 16.93 -32.94 -9.56
CA LYS A 9 16.52 -31.80 -8.73
C LYS A 9 16.69 -30.48 -9.49
N GLU A 10 17.85 -30.24 -10.08
CA GLU A 10 18.10 -29.03 -10.87
C GLU A 10 17.13 -28.89 -12.04
N ASN A 11 16.82 -29.99 -12.73
CA ASN A 11 15.84 -29.96 -13.83
C ASN A 11 14.45 -29.57 -13.34
N LYS A 12 14.04 -30.07 -12.16
CA LYS A 12 12.77 -29.70 -11.54
C LYS A 12 12.76 -28.22 -11.17
N ASP A 13 13.79 -27.75 -10.47
CA ASP A 13 13.90 -26.35 -10.04
C ASP A 13 13.87 -25.39 -11.24
N LEU A 14 14.55 -25.74 -12.34
CA LEU A 14 14.52 -24.98 -13.58
C LEU A 14 13.14 -24.95 -14.25
N ARG A 15 12.39 -26.07 -14.22
CA ARG A 15 11.02 -26.12 -14.76
C ARG A 15 10.08 -25.25 -13.94
N ASP A 16 10.16 -25.34 -12.63
CA ASP A 16 9.33 -24.56 -11.70
C ASP A 16 9.61 -23.06 -11.87
N GLU A 17 10.88 -22.66 -12.02
CA GLU A 17 11.24 -21.26 -12.28
C GLU A 17 10.74 -20.77 -13.65
N ASN A 18 10.82 -21.62 -14.68
CA ASN A 18 10.34 -21.30 -16.02
C ASN A 18 8.81 -21.11 -16.03
N GLU A 19 8.08 -21.99 -15.35
CA GLU A 19 6.63 -21.87 -15.22
C GLU A 19 6.24 -20.59 -14.48
N ASN A 20 6.92 -20.27 -13.38
CA ASN A 20 6.72 -19.01 -12.66
C ASN A 20 6.95 -17.79 -13.56
N LYS A 21 8.03 -17.80 -14.37
CA LYS A 21 8.32 -16.72 -15.33
C LYS A 21 7.21 -16.61 -16.40
N LYS A 22 6.71 -17.74 -16.92
CA LYS A 22 5.59 -17.77 -17.89
C LYS A 22 4.32 -17.21 -17.27
N GLN A 23 3.97 -17.64 -16.07
CA GLN A 23 2.80 -17.12 -15.35
C GLN A 23 2.92 -15.62 -15.09
N LYS A 24 4.09 -15.12 -14.65
CA LYS A 24 4.33 -13.69 -14.44
C LYS A 24 4.18 -12.89 -15.73
N ARG A 25 4.77 -13.37 -16.84
CA ARG A 25 4.61 -12.75 -18.17
C ARG A 25 3.15 -12.73 -18.62
N ALA A 26 2.42 -13.83 -18.41
CA ALA A 26 1.01 -13.90 -18.73
C ALA A 26 0.20 -12.88 -17.92
N ARG A 27 0.41 -12.81 -16.60
CA ARG A 27 -0.25 -11.81 -15.73
C ARG A 27 0.09 -10.38 -16.14
N SER A 28 1.36 -10.07 -16.39
CA SER A 28 1.79 -8.73 -16.81
C SER A 28 1.24 -8.30 -18.17
N ARG A 29 1.03 -9.25 -19.09
CA ARG A 29 0.49 -8.97 -20.43
C ARG A 29 -1.03 -9.08 -20.51
N ARG A 30 -1.71 -9.46 -19.44
CA ARG A 30 -3.18 -9.43 -19.40
C ARG A 30 -3.61 -7.98 -19.50
N GLN A 31 -4.21 -7.63 -20.63
CA GLN A 31 -4.96 -6.40 -20.74
C GLN A 31 -6.27 -6.59 -19.96
N ILE A 32 -6.59 -5.62 -19.11
CA ILE A 32 -7.89 -5.57 -18.45
C ILE A 32 -8.89 -5.16 -19.55
N PRO A 33 -9.96 -5.94 -19.78
CA PRO A 33 -11.01 -5.55 -20.72
C PRO A 33 -11.51 -4.15 -20.38
N ALA A 34 -11.59 -3.26 -21.37
CA ALA A 34 -12.00 -1.87 -21.18
C ALA A 34 -13.50 -1.72 -20.84
N GLU A 35 -14.28 -2.81 -20.94
CA GLU A 35 -15.74 -2.78 -20.81
C GLU A 35 -16.24 -2.64 -19.36
N GLU A 36 -15.44 -3.00 -18.35
CA GLU A 36 -15.86 -2.97 -16.94
C GLU A 36 -15.42 -1.70 -16.18
N GLY A 37 -14.77 -0.73 -16.85
CA GLY A 37 -14.23 0.48 -16.23
C GLY A 37 -14.85 1.77 -16.76
N LEU A 38 -14.78 2.85 -15.97
CA LEU A 38 -15.13 4.20 -16.44
C LEU A 38 -14.13 4.64 -17.51
N SER A 39 -14.65 5.11 -18.64
CA SER A 39 -13.86 5.83 -19.64
C SER A 39 -13.23 7.07 -19.00
N VAL A 40 -12.07 7.49 -19.53
CA VAL A 40 -11.42 8.75 -19.15
C VAL A 40 -12.40 9.92 -19.27
N GLN A 41 -13.26 9.89 -20.28
CA GLN A 41 -14.27 10.93 -20.50
C GLN A 41 -15.36 10.88 -19.43
N GLU A 42 -15.91 9.71 -19.14
CA GLU A 42 -16.93 9.53 -18.10
C GLU A 42 -16.40 9.94 -16.72
N ALA A 43 -15.16 9.58 -16.40
CA ALA A 43 -14.50 10.00 -15.16
C ALA A 43 -14.32 11.53 -15.11
N SER A 44 -13.92 12.14 -16.23
CA SER A 44 -13.74 13.60 -16.33
C SER A 44 -15.06 14.36 -16.16
N GLU A 45 -16.15 13.85 -16.74
CA GLU A 45 -17.50 14.41 -16.57
C GLU A 45 -17.99 14.31 -15.12
N ILE A 46 -17.73 13.20 -14.43
CA ILE A 46 -18.05 13.04 -13.01
C ILE A 46 -17.27 14.05 -12.16
N ILE A 47 -15.96 14.22 -12.43
CA ILE A 47 -15.12 15.18 -11.71
C ILE A 47 -15.61 16.61 -11.95
N ALA A 48 -15.88 16.99 -13.20
CA ALA A 48 -16.38 18.31 -13.55
C ALA A 48 -17.72 18.62 -12.84
N ARG A 49 -18.66 17.68 -12.85
CA ARG A 49 -19.94 17.83 -12.15
C ARG A 49 -19.76 17.98 -10.63
N LEU A 50 -18.79 17.31 -10.03
CA LEU A 50 -18.50 17.46 -8.59
C LEU A 50 -17.94 18.85 -8.27
N VAL A 51 -17.06 19.38 -9.14
CA VAL A 51 -16.48 20.71 -9.00
C VAL A 51 -17.56 21.79 -9.16
N GLU A 52 -18.41 21.68 -10.18
CA GLU A 52 -19.55 22.60 -10.38
C GLU A 52 -20.56 22.54 -9.22
N ALA A 53 -20.87 21.34 -8.70
CA ALA A 53 -21.73 21.19 -7.53
C ALA A 53 -21.12 21.79 -6.24
N SER A 54 -19.80 21.99 -6.21
CA SER A 54 -19.08 22.61 -5.09
C SER A 54 -18.97 24.14 -5.19
N GLU A 55 -19.51 24.77 -6.24
CA GLU A 55 -19.55 26.25 -6.38
C GLU A 55 -20.56 26.94 -5.45
N THR A 56 -21.18 26.20 -4.53
CA THR A 56 -21.79 26.84 -3.35
C THR A 56 -20.63 27.25 -2.44
N PRO A 57 -20.38 28.55 -2.18
CA PRO A 57 -19.38 28.92 -1.19
C PRO A 57 -19.84 28.36 0.15
N LEU A 58 -19.24 27.25 0.58
CA LEU A 58 -19.19 26.91 2.00
C LEU A 58 -18.26 27.94 2.63
N TYR A 59 -18.78 29.13 2.87
CA TYR A 59 -18.20 30.04 3.83
C TYR A 59 -18.57 29.48 5.20
N PRO A 60 -17.68 28.79 5.93
CA PRO A 60 -17.87 28.70 7.36
C PRO A 60 -17.78 30.14 7.89
N PRO A 61 -18.67 30.58 8.80
CA PRO A 61 -18.43 31.81 9.51
C PRO A 61 -17.08 31.66 10.20
N ASP A 62 -16.17 32.59 9.90
CA ASP A 62 -15.01 33.00 10.69
C ASP A 62 -14.65 32.05 11.87
N GLY A 63 -13.59 31.25 11.70
CA GLY A 63 -12.93 30.63 12.86
C GLY A 63 -12.50 29.16 12.79
N SER A 64 -12.52 28.47 11.65
CA SER A 64 -11.90 27.14 11.56
C SER A 64 -10.53 27.23 10.88
N THR A 65 -9.48 27.35 11.69
CA THR A 65 -8.11 27.02 11.31
C THR A 65 -8.10 25.73 10.49
N GLN A 66 -7.53 25.76 9.29
CA GLN A 66 -7.22 24.58 8.49
C GLN A 66 -6.20 23.70 9.25
N SER A 67 -6.66 22.95 10.24
CA SER A 67 -5.87 21.90 10.91
C SER A 67 -6.08 20.58 10.15
N GLY A 68 -5.77 20.57 8.85
CA GLY A 68 -6.07 19.45 7.95
C GLY A 68 -4.86 18.77 7.31
N LEU A 69 -3.65 19.34 7.43
CA LEU A 69 -2.47 18.84 6.69
C LEU A 69 -1.31 18.38 7.57
N GLU A 70 -1.40 18.55 8.89
CA GLU A 70 -0.32 18.10 9.78
C GLU A 70 -0.48 16.61 10.11
N PRO A 71 0.55 15.77 9.86
CA PRO A 71 0.56 14.39 10.32
C PRO A 71 0.30 14.37 11.82
N ARG A 72 -0.68 13.57 12.26
CA ARG A 72 -0.94 13.39 13.68
C ARG A 72 0.37 13.01 14.38
N PRO A 73 0.80 13.76 15.42
CA PRO A 73 2.06 13.46 16.09
C PRO A 73 2.03 12.03 16.62
N ARG A 74 3.10 11.28 16.36
CA ARG A 74 3.22 9.91 16.86
C ARG A 74 3.19 9.92 18.37
N ALA A 75 2.53 8.93 18.97
CA ALA A 75 2.60 8.71 20.40
C ALA A 75 4.06 8.50 20.84
N ALA A 76 4.41 9.01 22.02
CA ALA A 76 5.75 8.83 22.58
C ALA A 76 6.07 7.34 22.76
N PRO A 77 7.32 6.91 22.50
CA PRO A 77 7.70 5.50 22.59
C PRO A 77 7.55 5.00 24.04
N ARG A 78 6.96 3.81 24.18
CA ARG A 78 6.85 3.10 25.46
C ARG A 78 8.06 2.20 25.68
N CYS A 79 8.48 2.05 26.93
CA CYS A 79 9.49 1.06 27.31
C CYS A 79 8.98 -0.35 26.98
N SER A 80 9.77 -1.17 26.27
CA SER A 80 9.40 -2.54 25.92
C SER A 80 9.42 -3.52 27.11
N GLY A 81 10.04 -3.14 28.24
CA GLY A 81 10.03 -3.93 29.48
C GLY A 81 8.78 -3.70 30.32
N CYS A 82 8.52 -2.45 30.71
CA CYS A 82 7.43 -2.12 31.65
C CYS A 82 6.26 -1.32 31.04
N GLY A 83 6.29 -0.98 29.75
CA GLY A 83 5.21 -0.28 29.06
C GLY A 83 5.04 1.22 29.39
N LYS A 84 5.79 1.75 30.37
CA LYS A 84 5.76 3.17 30.76
C LYS A 84 6.46 4.06 29.72
N ILE A 85 5.95 5.27 29.52
CA ILE A 85 6.56 6.31 28.67
C ILE A 85 7.64 7.03 29.50
N GLY A 86 8.70 7.50 28.86
CA GLY A 86 9.72 8.36 29.49
C GLY A 86 11.09 7.73 29.69
N HIS A 87 11.26 6.42 29.42
CA HIS A 87 12.57 5.77 29.43
C HIS A 87 12.65 4.64 28.39
N LYS A 88 13.88 4.30 27.99
CA LYS A 88 14.18 3.14 27.15
C LYS A 88 14.43 1.91 28.03
N ILE A 89 14.30 0.71 27.47
CA ILE A 89 14.53 -0.56 28.18
C ILE A 89 15.90 -0.64 28.88
N ASN A 90 16.94 -0.01 28.32
CA ASN A 90 18.28 0.01 28.92
C ASN A 90 18.37 0.82 30.23
N ARG A 91 17.37 1.64 30.54
CA ARG A 91 17.26 2.43 31.79
C ARG A 91 15.99 2.08 32.57
N CYS A 92 15.43 0.88 32.34
CA CYS A 92 14.25 0.42 33.06
C CYS A 92 14.64 -0.03 34.47
N SER A 93 13.99 0.54 35.48
CA SER A 93 14.16 0.14 36.88
C SER A 93 13.46 -1.19 37.21
N ASP A 94 12.40 -1.53 36.47
CA ASP A 94 11.60 -2.75 36.63
C ASP A 94 12.22 -3.93 35.84
N LYS A 95 13.56 -4.01 35.78
CA LYS A 95 14.28 -5.06 35.03
C LYS A 95 14.04 -6.46 35.57
#